data_AF-A0A1H1HMX5-F1
#
_entry.id   AF-A0A1H1HMX5-F1
#
_cell.length_a   1.000
_cell.length_b   1.000
_cell.length_c   1.000
_cell.angle_alpha   90.00
_cell.angle_beta   90.00
_cell.angle_gamma   90.00
#
_symmetry.space_group_name_H-M   'P 1'
#
loop_
_entity.id
_entity.type
_entity.pdbx_description
1 polymer ?
#
loop_
_entity_poly.entity_id
_entity_poly.type
_entity_poly.pdbx_seq_one_letter_code
_entity_poly.pdbx_strand_id
1 'polypeptide(L)'
;MSEIDKTEEAKVILGTLRSSIDNIDAALVHMLAERFRCTQAVGELKATHGLPPADLGREKLQIERLRRLAADANLDPDFAEKFLNFIVKEVIRHHEAIAAERSTD
;
A
#
# COMPACT_ATOMS: atom_id res chain seq x y z
N MET A 1 5.74 19.30 -40.19
CA MET A 1 4.92 19.53 -38.99
C MET A 1 5.30 20.84 -38.33
N SER A 2 4.33 21.72 -38.07
CA SER A 2 4.57 22.95 -37.31
C SER A 2 4.75 22.62 -35.81
N GLU A 3 5.36 23.52 -35.03
CA GLU A 3 5.47 23.34 -33.58
C GLU A 3 4.11 23.30 -32.85
N ILE A 4 3.11 23.97 -33.43
CA ILE A 4 1.73 23.95 -32.93
C ILE A 4 1.15 22.53 -33.03
N ASP A 5 1.42 21.83 -34.13
CA ASP A 5 0.94 20.45 -34.37
C ASP A 5 1.54 19.44 -33.37
N LYS A 6 2.85 19.57 -33.09
CA LYS A 6 3.54 18.73 -32.08
C LYS A 6 3.03 18.96 -30.66
N THR A 7 2.63 20.19 -30.34
CA THR A 7 2.13 20.54 -29.01
C THR A 7 0.75 19.94 -28.77
N GLU A 8 -0.13 19.95 -29.78
CA GLU A 8 -1.45 19.32 -29.69
C GLU A 8 -1.35 17.79 -29.63
N GLU A 9 -0.47 17.18 -30.43
CA GLU A 9 -0.18 15.74 -30.35
C GLU A 9 0.29 15.33 -28.93
N ALA A 10 1.22 16.10 -28.35
CA ALA A 10 1.71 15.84 -26.99
C ALA A 10 0.59 15.94 -25.92
N LYS A 11 -0.35 16.88 -26.07
CA LYS A 11 -1.50 17.01 -25.16
C LYS A 11 -2.42 15.79 -25.22
N VAL A 12 -2.67 15.27 -26.43
CA VAL A 12 -3.48 14.06 -26.61
C VAL A 12 -2.82 12.86 -25.93
N ILE A 13 -1.53 12.64 -26.18
CA ILE A 13 -0.76 11.54 -25.54
C ILE A 13 -0.78 11.68 -24.02
N LEU A 14 -0.54 12.89 -23.50
CA LEU A 14 -0.58 13.16 -22.06
C LEU A 14 -1.95 12.83 -21.46
N GLY A 15 -3.04 13.17 -22.15
CA GLY A 15 -4.39 12.82 -21.73
C GLY A 15 -4.59 11.31 -21.61
N THR A 16 -4.20 10.56 -22.64
CA THR A 16 -4.32 9.08 -22.64
C THR A 16 -3.50 8.42 -21.53
N LEU A 17 -2.28 8.91 -21.28
CA LEU A 17 -1.44 8.41 -20.19
C LEU A 17 -2.07 8.68 -18.83
N ARG A 18 -2.62 9.88 -18.63
CA ARG A 18 -3.31 10.23 -17.37
C ARG A 18 -4.54 9.38 -17.12
N SER A 19 -5.37 9.12 -18.14
CA SER A 19 -6.49 8.19 -17.99
C SER A 19 -6.05 6.77 -17.60
N SER A 20 -4.87 6.35 -18.05
CA SER A 20 -4.31 5.06 -17.64
C SER A 20 -3.82 5.08 -16.19
N ILE A 21 -3.21 6.19 -15.74
CA ILE A 21 -2.82 6.41 -14.35
C ILE A 21 -4.04 6.40 -13.43
N ASP A 22 -5.11 7.12 -13.79
CA ASP A 22 -6.34 7.16 -13.00
C ASP A 22 -6.96 5.77 -12.78
N ASN A 23 -6.89 4.90 -13.80
CA ASN A 23 -7.34 3.51 -13.69
C ASN A 23 -6.46 2.67 -12.75
N ILE A 24 -5.14 2.87 -12.80
CA ILE A 24 -4.19 2.20 -11.90
C ILE A 24 -4.43 2.67 -10.46
N ASP A 25 -4.64 3.97 -10.24
CA ASP A 25 -4.90 4.54 -8.92
C ASP A 25 -6.20 3.98 -8.32
N ALA A 26 -7.26 3.85 -9.11
CA ALA A 26 -8.49 3.19 -8.67
C ALA A 26 -8.24 1.73 -8.24
N ALA A 27 -7.47 0.97 -9.03
CA ALA A 27 -7.10 -0.39 -8.67
C ALA A 27 -6.27 -0.45 -7.38
N LEU A 28 -5.31 0.46 -7.20
CA LEU A 28 -4.51 0.57 -5.98
C LEU A 28 -5.38 0.82 -4.74
N VAL A 29 -6.37 1.72 -4.83
CA VAL A 29 -7.32 1.99 -3.73
C VAL A 29 -8.12 0.74 -3.37
N HIS A 30 -8.65 0.01 -4.36
CA HIS A 30 -9.40 -1.21 -4.09
C HIS A 30 -8.53 -2.32 -3.48
N MET A 31 -7.28 -2.47 -3.95
CA MET A 31 -6.35 -3.45 -3.36
C MET A 31 -5.93 -3.07 -1.94
N LEU A 32 -5.76 -1.78 -1.66
CA LEU A 32 -5.51 -1.31 -0.30
C LEU A 32 -6.71 -1.57 0.61
N ALA A 33 -7.93 -1.30 0.17
CA ALA A 33 -9.14 -1.58 0.95
C ALA A 33 -9.23 -3.06 1.35
N GLU A 34 -8.98 -3.97 0.40
CA GLU A 34 -8.97 -5.41 0.67
C GLU A 34 -7.83 -5.83 1.59
N ARG A 35 -6.64 -5.24 1.42
CA ARG A 35 -5.51 -5.45 2.33
C ARG A 35 -5.85 -5.00 3.75
N PHE A 36 -6.49 -3.84 3.90
CA PHE A 36 -6.88 -3.31 5.22
C PHE A 36 -7.94 -4.18 5.89
N ARG A 37 -8.94 -4.66 5.14
CA ARG A 37 -9.93 -5.64 5.62
C ARG A 37 -9.25 -6.90 6.19
N CYS A 38 -8.28 -7.46 5.47
CA CYS A 38 -7.49 -8.59 5.97
C CYS A 38 -6.72 -8.25 7.25
N THR A 39 -6.07 -7.07 7.31
CA THR A 39 -5.31 -6.68 8.49
C THR A 39 -6.19 -6.38 9.70
N GLN A 40 -7.43 -5.89 9.52
CA GLN A 40 -8.39 -5.73 10.63
C GLN A 40 -8.73 -7.09 11.24
N ALA A 41 -9.06 -8.09 10.42
CA ALA A 41 -9.30 -9.45 10.89
C ALA A 41 -8.08 -10.05 11.62
N VAL A 42 -6.86 -9.78 11.15
CA VAL A 42 -5.63 -10.14 11.89
C VAL A 42 -5.54 -9.42 13.24
N GLY A 43 -5.91 -8.14 13.29
CA GLY A 43 -5.93 -7.35 14.53
C GLY A 43 -6.92 -7.91 15.55
N GLU A 44 -8.14 -8.22 15.12
CA GLU A 44 -9.17 -8.87 15.95
C GLU A 44 -8.69 -10.23 16.48
N LEU A 45 -8.09 -11.05 15.62
CA LEU A 45 -7.53 -12.34 16.00
C LEU A 45 -6.41 -12.17 17.04
N LYS A 46 -5.49 -11.23 16.81
CA LYS A 46 -4.40 -10.93 17.74
C LYS A 46 -4.93 -10.48 19.10
N ALA A 47 -5.86 -9.53 19.12
CA ALA A 47 -6.47 -9.03 20.33
C ALA A 47 -7.21 -10.14 21.10
N THR A 48 -7.95 -11.00 20.38
CA THR A 48 -8.67 -12.15 20.98
C THR A 48 -7.74 -13.13 21.70
N HIS A 49 -6.52 -13.30 21.20
CA HIS A 49 -5.54 -14.26 21.74
C HIS A 49 -4.39 -13.61 22.54
N GLY A 50 -4.49 -12.31 22.86
CA GLY A 50 -3.45 -11.60 23.60
C GLY A 50 -2.10 -11.51 22.88
N LEU A 51 -2.11 -11.57 21.54
CA LEU A 51 -0.90 -11.46 20.72
C LEU A 51 -0.53 -9.98 20.50
N PRO A 52 0.77 -9.64 20.39
CA PRO A 52 1.20 -8.27 20.21
C PRO A 52 0.76 -7.69 18.86
N PRO A 53 0.35 -6.41 18.81
CA PRO A 53 0.04 -5.69 17.57
C PRO A 53 1.18 -5.69 16.55
N ALA A 54 2.40 -5.45 17.02
CA ALA A 54 3.63 -5.47 16.20
C ALA A 54 4.33 -6.83 16.22
N ASP A 55 4.99 -7.18 15.12
CA ASP A 55 5.81 -8.40 14.98
C ASP A 55 7.02 -8.08 14.11
N LEU A 56 8.15 -7.80 14.77
CA LEU A 56 9.40 -7.41 14.13
C LEU A 56 9.91 -8.47 13.14
N GLY A 57 9.71 -9.76 13.45
CA GLY A 57 10.11 -10.85 12.57
C GLY A 57 9.28 -10.85 11.29
N ARG A 58 7.96 -10.69 11.43
CA ARG A 58 7.04 -10.59 10.29
C ARG A 58 7.29 -9.34 9.45
N GLU A 59 7.56 -8.20 10.07
CA GLU A 59 7.85 -6.93 9.39
C GLU A 59 9.12 -7.03 8.55
N LYS A 60 10.21 -7.56 9.10
CA LYS A 60 11.46 -7.78 8.36
C LYS A 60 11.26 -8.65 7.12
N LEU A 61 10.54 -9.76 7.25
CA LEU A 61 10.24 -10.65 6.12
C LEU A 61 9.37 -9.97 5.04
N GLN A 62 8.44 -9.10 5.43
CA GLN A 62 7.63 -8.34 4.48
C GLN A 62 8.48 -7.34 3.70
N ILE A 63 9.38 -6.62 4.38
CA ILE A 63 10.31 -5.68 3.74
C ILE A 63 11.19 -6.41 2.73
N GLU A 64 11.85 -7.49 3.15
CA GLU A 64 12.74 -8.28 2.26
C GLU A 64 12.00 -8.81 1.03
N ARG A 65 10.79 -9.33 1.21
CA ARG A 65 9.97 -9.82 0.09
C ARG A 65 9.57 -8.67 -0.84
N LEU A 66 9.18 -7.52 -0.30
CA LEU A 66 8.71 -6.40 -1.12
C LEU A 66 9.86 -5.76 -1.90
N ARG A 67 11.04 -5.62 -1.30
CA ARG A 67 12.24 -5.14 -2.00
C ARG A 67 12.56 -5.99 -3.24
N ARG A 68 12.43 -7.31 -3.13
CA ARG A 68 12.60 -8.23 -4.28
C ARG A 68 11.53 -7.99 -5.35
N LEU A 69 10.25 -7.94 -4.96
CA LEU A 69 9.16 -7.68 -5.91
C LEU A 69 9.30 -6.32 -6.62
N ALA A 70 9.79 -5.30 -5.91
CA ALA A 70 10.06 -3.99 -6.49
C ALA A 70 11.16 -4.07 -7.54
N ALA A 71 12.29 -4.70 -7.21
CA ALA A 71 13.39 -4.90 -8.15
C ALA A 71 12.93 -5.67 -9.40
N ASP A 72 12.18 -6.76 -9.24
CA ASP A 72 11.64 -7.57 -10.35
C ASP A 72 10.68 -6.76 -11.25
N ALA A 73 9.97 -5.78 -10.67
CA ALA A 73 9.04 -4.90 -11.37
C ALA A 73 9.70 -3.62 -11.93
N ASN A 74 11.03 -3.47 -11.84
CA ASN A 74 11.76 -2.24 -12.16
C ASN A 74 11.27 -1.00 -11.37
N LEU A 75 10.82 -1.21 -10.14
CA LEU A 75 10.50 -0.17 -9.16
C LEU A 75 11.66 -0.03 -8.17
N ASP A 76 11.99 1.21 -7.78
CA ASP A 76 13.00 1.47 -6.75
C ASP A 76 12.66 0.72 -5.43
N PRO A 77 13.51 -0.22 -4.98
CA PRO A 77 13.28 -0.95 -3.74
C PRO A 77 13.18 -0.07 -2.50
N ASP A 78 13.89 1.06 -2.48
CA ASP A 78 13.87 1.99 -1.34
C ASP A 78 12.55 2.77 -1.30
N PHE A 79 12.00 3.12 -2.46
CA PHE A 79 10.64 3.66 -2.56
C PHE A 79 9.59 2.64 -2.09
N ALA A 80 9.68 1.39 -2.56
CA ALA A 80 8.74 0.34 -2.16
C ALA A 80 8.75 0.08 -0.65
N GLU A 81 9.94 0.08 -0.03
CA GLU A 81 10.08 -0.03 1.42
C GLU A 81 9.45 1.14 2.17
N LYS A 82 9.69 2.39 1.72
CA LYS A 82 9.04 3.58 2.32
C LYS A 82 7.51 3.48 2.26
N PHE A 83 6.97 3.07 1.12
CA PHE A 83 5.53 2.86 0.95
C PHE A 83 5.00 1.79 1.90
N LEU A 84 5.68 0.64 2.02
CA LEU A 84 5.29 -0.41 2.96
C LEU A 84 5.33 0.06 4.41
N ASN A 85 6.39 0.76 4.80
CA ASN A 85 6.53 1.29 6.15
C ASN A 85 5.41 2.27 6.49
N PHE A 86 4.95 3.07 5.53
CA PHE A 86 3.77 3.91 5.70
C PHE A 86 2.51 3.08 5.97
N ILE A 87 2.24 2.06 5.15
CA ILE A 87 1.06 1.19 5.30
C ILE A 87 1.11 0.39 6.61
N VAL A 88 2.27 -0.16 6.99
CA VAL A 88 2.43 -0.97 8.21
C VAL A 88 2.18 -0.14 9.47
N LYS A 89 2.64 1.12 9.51
CA LYS A 89 2.35 2.04 10.62
C LYS A 89 0.85 2.21 10.84
N GLU A 90 0.10 2.38 9.75
CA GLU A 90 -1.35 2.54 9.83
C GLU A 90 -2.05 1.25 10.29
N VAL A 91 -1.55 0.08 9.88
CA VAL A 91 -2.05 -1.22 10.36
C VAL A 91 -1.81 -1.40 11.85
N ILE A 92 -0.61 -1.07 12.35
CA ILE A 92 -0.29 -1.18 13.78
C ILE A 92 -1.21 -0.28 14.60
N ARG A 93 -1.43 0.97 14.15
CA ARG A 93 -2.37 1.91 14.78
C ARG A 93 -3.78 1.31 14.90
N HIS A 94 -4.27 0.62 13.86
CA HIS A 94 -5.56 -0.07 13.92
C HIS A 94 -5.57 -1.25 14.89
N HIS A 95 -4.49 -2.03 14.95
CA HIS A 95 -4.39 -3.16 15.89
C HIS A 95 -4.39 -2.69 17.34
N GLU A 96 -3.68 -1.61 17.64
CA GLU A 96 -3.69 -0.97 18.96
C GLU A 96 -5.10 -0.49 19.36
N ALA A 97 -5.83 0.12 18.43
CA ALA A 97 -7.22 0.54 18.67
C ALA A 97 -8.15 -0.65 18.98
N ILE A 98 -8.09 -1.71 18.17
CA ILE A 98 -8.89 -2.93 18.37
C ILE A 98 -8.58 -3.59 19.73
N ALA A 99 -7.29 -3.63 20.11
CA ALA A 99 -6.89 -4.18 21.40
C ALA A 99 -7.40 -3.31 22.58
N ALA A 100 -7.40 -1.99 22.43
CA ALA A 100 -7.92 -1.06 23.43
C ALA A 100 -9.44 -1.22 23.62
N GLU A 101 -10.21 -1.29 22.53
CA GLU A 101 -11.67 -1.49 22.55
C GLU A 101 -12.05 -2.80 23.27
N ARG A 102 -11.32 -3.89 23.03
CA ARG A 102 -11.56 -5.17 23.72
C ARG A 102 -11.13 -5.20 25.18
N SER A 103 -10.25 -4.30 25.60
CA SER A 103 -9.83 -4.20 27.01
C SER A 103 -10.87 -3.46 27.86
N THR A 104 -11.84 -2.80 27.23
CA THR A 104 -12.93 -2.08 27.90
C THR A 104 -14.23 -2.90 28.04
N ASP A 105 -14.29 -4.10 27.45
CA ASP A 105 -15.38 -5.07 27.55
C ASP A 105 -15.12 -6.10 28.68
#